data_AF-A0A9Q1A6P9-F1
#
_entry.id   AF-A0A9Q1A6P9-F1
#
_cell.length_a   1.000
_cell.length_b   1.000
_cell.length_c   1.000
_cell.angle_alpha   90.00
_cell.angle_beta   90.00
_cell.angle_gamma   90.00
#
_symmetry.space_group_name_H-M   'P 1'
#
loop_
_entity.id
_entity.type
_entity.pdbx_description
1 polymer ?
#
loop_
_entity_poly.entity_id
_entity_poly.type
_entity_poly.pdbx_seq_one_letter_code
_entity_poly.pdbx_strand_id
1 'polypeptide(L)'
;MEENPNQDPSATTAADATSTTTTNLNDLSQDILLHILSFLPTLESITTSLISKKWKSLWSLVPSLNFSYVHFPIYKSFFTTRHFFSEFVDRTLILRPHLPLQKFRLEFIYEDRYGCHVDSWVRYAIRNRVSELDLDFFIDESFHIVESEGRRDYDFPFYCS
;
A
#
# COMPACT_ATOMS: atom_id res chain seq x y z
N MET A 1 -81.02 -20.86 -6.54
CA MET A 1 -81.10 -19.86 -5.46
C MET A 1 -79.66 -19.65 -5.03
N GLU A 2 -78.91 -18.78 -5.72
CA GLU A 2 -78.88 -17.31 -5.47
C GLU A 2 -78.34 -17.03 -4.05
N GLU A 3 -77.36 -16.19 -3.80
CA GLU A 3 -76.66 -15.16 -4.57
C GLU A 3 -75.47 -14.73 -3.67
N ASN A 4 -74.35 -14.34 -4.26
CA ASN A 4 -73.29 -13.54 -3.61
C ASN A 4 -73.42 -12.13 -4.22
N PRO A 5 -73.27 -10.99 -3.50
CA PRO A 5 -71.93 -10.37 -3.43
C PRO A 5 -71.64 -9.32 -2.31
N ASN A 6 -70.32 -9.14 -2.04
CA ASN A 6 -69.58 -7.91 -1.69
C ASN A 6 -69.88 -7.22 -0.32
N GLN A 7 -68.95 -6.59 0.42
CA GLN A 7 -67.75 -5.82 0.05
C GLN A 7 -66.87 -5.55 1.30
N ASP A 8 -65.56 -5.42 1.09
CA ASP A 8 -64.49 -5.03 2.05
C ASP A 8 -64.61 -3.55 2.51
N PRO A 9 -63.98 -3.14 3.63
CA PRO A 9 -62.78 -2.31 3.42
C PRO A 9 -61.66 -2.43 4.48
N SER A 10 -60.43 -2.33 3.97
CA SER A 10 -59.28 -1.58 4.51
C SER A 10 -58.79 -1.83 5.95
N ALA A 11 -57.65 -2.52 6.04
CA ALA A 11 -56.56 -2.11 6.93
C ALA A 11 -55.20 -2.43 6.30
N THR A 12 -54.68 -1.43 5.58
CA THR A 12 -53.27 -1.27 5.23
C THR A 12 -52.41 -1.35 6.48
N THR A 13 -51.48 -2.32 6.53
CA THR A 13 -50.19 -2.11 7.19
C THR A 13 -49.12 -2.66 6.25
N ALA A 14 -48.54 -1.75 5.48
CA ALA A 14 -47.29 -1.96 4.78
C ALA A 14 -46.22 -2.26 5.83
N ALA A 15 -45.86 -3.52 5.98
CA ALA A 15 -44.55 -3.88 6.49
C ALA A 15 -43.57 -3.62 5.34
N ASP A 16 -43.15 -2.36 5.22
CA ASP A 16 -41.99 -1.97 4.43
C ASP A 16 -40.79 -2.70 5.01
N ALA A 17 -40.49 -3.86 4.44
CA ALA A 17 -39.24 -4.53 4.66
C ALA A 17 -38.17 -3.69 3.98
N THR A 18 -37.63 -2.70 4.70
CA THR A 18 -36.31 -2.14 4.43
C THR A 18 -35.32 -3.30 4.51
N SER A 19 -35.18 -4.00 3.39
CA SER A 19 -34.05 -4.84 3.08
C SER A 19 -32.86 -3.90 3.06
N THR A 20 -32.20 -3.76 4.21
CA THR A 20 -30.87 -3.17 4.30
C THR A 20 -29.97 -4.00 3.40
N THR A 21 -29.88 -3.58 2.14
CA THR A 21 -29.00 -4.16 1.15
C THR A 21 -27.61 -3.77 1.59
N THR A 22 -27.01 -4.60 2.43
CA THR A 22 -25.65 -4.45 2.92
C THR A 22 -24.73 -4.62 1.72
N THR A 23 -24.49 -3.51 1.02
CA THR A 23 -23.62 -3.46 -0.15
C THR A 23 -22.22 -3.82 0.33
N ASN A 24 -21.75 -5.02 -0.02
CA ASN A 24 -20.48 -5.51 0.46
C ASN A 24 -19.37 -4.97 -0.45
N LEU A 25 -18.22 -4.64 0.12
CA LEU A 25 -17.07 -4.18 -0.67
C LEU A 25 -16.60 -5.25 -1.69
N ASN A 26 -16.92 -6.52 -1.44
CA ASN A 26 -16.67 -7.62 -2.37
C ASN A 26 -17.57 -7.60 -3.62
N ASP A 27 -18.65 -6.82 -3.64
CA ASP A 27 -19.58 -6.74 -4.77
C ASP A 27 -19.08 -5.79 -5.87
N LEU A 28 -18.07 -4.97 -5.57
CA LEU A 28 -17.43 -4.05 -6.51
C LEU A 28 -16.66 -4.80 -7.62
N SER A 29 -16.55 -4.16 -8.80
CA SER A 29 -15.74 -4.68 -9.91
C SER A 29 -14.25 -4.70 -9.56
N GLN A 30 -13.49 -5.60 -10.17
CA GLN A 30 -12.06 -5.74 -9.93
C GLN A 30 -11.31 -4.41 -10.17
N ASP A 31 -11.70 -3.64 -11.18
CA ASP A 31 -11.04 -2.38 -11.52
C ASP A 31 -11.22 -1.33 -10.41
N ILE A 32 -12.40 -1.25 -9.80
CA ILE A 32 -12.66 -0.36 -8.67
C ILE A 32 -11.81 -0.78 -7.47
N LEU A 33 -11.69 -2.09 -7.22
CA LEU A 33 -10.85 -2.59 -6.12
C LEU A 33 -9.38 -2.24 -6.31
N LEU A 34 -8.85 -2.43 -7.53
CA LEU A 34 -7.48 -2.03 -7.87
C LEU A 34 -7.27 -0.53 -7.70
N HIS A 35 -8.27 0.26 -8.08
CA HIS A 35 -8.23 1.71 -7.93
C HIS A 35 -8.18 2.12 -6.45
N ILE A 36 -9.04 1.54 -5.59
CA ILE A 36 -9.00 1.76 -4.13
C ILE A 36 -7.62 1.39 -3.57
N LEU A 37 -7.11 0.21 -3.91
CA LEU A 37 -5.80 -0.27 -3.45
C LEU A 37 -4.64 0.60 -3.93
N SER A 38 -4.77 1.29 -5.07
CA SER A 38 -3.73 2.17 -5.62
C SER A 38 -3.52 3.47 -4.84
N PHE A 39 -4.50 3.86 -4.02
CA PHE A 39 -4.40 5.04 -3.14
C PHE A 39 -3.73 4.73 -1.81
N LEU A 40 -3.64 3.45 -1.44
CA LEU A 40 -3.06 3.02 -0.19
C LEU A 40 -1.53 2.90 -0.31
N PRO A 41 -0.78 3.17 0.76
CA PRO A 41 0.59 2.67 0.90
C PRO A 41 0.65 1.18 0.59
N THR A 42 1.73 0.71 -0.02
CA THR A 42 1.85 -0.69 -0.47
C THR A 42 1.62 -1.69 0.67
N LEU A 43 2.11 -1.38 1.87
CA LEU A 43 1.89 -2.21 3.05
C LEU A 43 0.39 -2.33 3.37
N GLU A 44 -0.33 -1.21 3.38
CA GLU A 44 -1.77 -1.17 3.62
C GLU A 44 -2.55 -1.85 2.50
N SER A 45 -2.17 -1.64 1.25
CA SER A 45 -2.75 -2.32 0.10
C SER A 45 -2.65 -3.84 0.25
N ILE A 46 -1.49 -4.35 0.65
CA ILE A 46 -1.28 -5.78 0.92
C ILE A 46 -2.10 -6.23 2.13
N THR A 47 -2.12 -5.50 3.26
CA THR A 47 -2.87 -5.93 4.45
C THR A 47 -4.40 -5.89 4.21
N THR A 48 -4.90 -4.85 3.55
CA THR A 48 -6.30 -4.75 3.11
C THR A 48 -6.66 -5.90 2.17
N SER A 49 -5.72 -6.33 1.32
CA SER A 49 -5.97 -7.46 0.42
C SER A 49 -6.23 -8.78 1.14
N LEU A 50 -5.80 -8.91 2.40
CA LEU A 50 -5.99 -10.12 3.21
C LEU A 50 -7.40 -10.21 3.82
N ILE A 51 -8.20 -9.15 3.77
CA ILE A 51 -9.55 -9.10 4.36
C ILE A 51 -10.53 -10.00 3.59
N SER A 52 -10.26 -10.31 2.32
CA SER A 52 -11.12 -11.14 1.48
C SER A 52 -10.33 -11.96 0.46
N LYS A 53 -10.83 -13.16 0.14
CA LYS A 53 -10.27 -14.03 -0.90
C LYS A 53 -10.22 -13.34 -2.27
N LYS A 54 -11.20 -12.47 -2.57
CA LYS A 54 -11.26 -11.72 -3.84
C LYS A 54 -10.15 -10.69 -3.94
N TRP A 55 -9.72 -10.12 -2.81
CA TRP A 55 -8.72 -9.05 -2.79
C TRP A 55 -7.30 -9.58 -2.74
N LYS A 56 -7.10 -10.76 -2.15
CA LYS A 56 -5.78 -11.35 -1.88
C LYS A 56 -4.85 -11.41 -3.10
N SER A 57 -5.39 -11.61 -4.30
CA SER A 57 -4.61 -11.64 -5.55
C SER A 57 -4.51 -10.29 -6.25
N LEU A 58 -5.26 -9.28 -5.82
CA LEU A 58 -5.35 -7.99 -6.51
C LEU A 58 -4.21 -7.04 -6.17
N TRP A 59 -3.65 -7.10 -4.95
CA TRP A 59 -2.57 -6.20 -4.54
C TRP A 59 -1.38 -6.24 -5.52
N SER A 60 -1.07 -7.42 -6.07
CA SER A 60 0.05 -7.61 -6.99
C SER A 60 -0.24 -7.09 -8.41
N LEU A 61 -1.51 -6.80 -8.71
CA LEU A 61 -1.93 -6.19 -9.98
C LEU A 61 -2.00 -4.66 -9.89
N VAL A 62 -1.81 -4.07 -8.70
CA VAL A 62 -1.88 -2.63 -8.50
C VAL A 62 -0.75 -1.95 -9.31
N PRO A 63 -1.08 -0.92 -10.12
CA PRO A 63 -0.10 -0.23 -10.96
C PRO A 63 0.70 0.86 -10.21
N SER A 64 0.33 1.15 -8.97
CA SER A 64 0.97 2.13 -8.08
C SER A 64 1.59 1.42 -6.89
N LEU A 65 2.89 1.62 -6.67
CA LEU A 65 3.59 1.17 -5.47
C LEU A 65 4.02 2.41 -4.69
N ASN A 66 3.64 2.48 -3.41
CA ASN A 66 4.01 3.54 -2.49
C ASN A 66 4.62 2.93 -1.22
N PHE A 67 5.95 2.92 -1.17
CA PHE A 67 6.72 2.46 -0.03
C PHE A 67 7.01 3.65 0.89
N SER A 68 6.21 3.82 1.95
CA SER A 68 6.41 4.87 2.94
C SER A 68 7.08 4.33 4.20
N TYR A 69 8.31 4.77 4.47
CA TYR A 69 9.03 4.40 5.69
C TYR A 69 8.38 5.01 6.95
N VAL A 70 7.85 6.23 6.87
CA VAL A 70 7.15 6.90 8.00
C VAL A 70 5.91 6.13 8.45
N HIS A 71 5.19 5.51 7.51
CA HIS A 71 4.02 4.69 7.83
C HIS A 71 4.37 3.21 8.11
N PHE A 72 5.65 2.85 8.11
CA PHE A 72 6.08 1.48 8.40
C PHE A 72 6.10 1.22 9.91
N PRO A 73 5.72 0.00 10.37
CA PRO A 73 5.79 -0.35 11.78
C PRO A 73 7.19 -0.15 12.36
N ILE A 74 7.28 0.59 13.46
CA ILE A 74 8.53 0.82 14.17
C ILE A 74 8.87 -0.42 15.02
N TYR A 75 10.09 -0.91 14.88
CA TYR A 75 10.62 -2.04 15.64
C TYR A 75 11.59 -1.54 16.73
N LYS A 76 12.21 -2.49 17.45
CA LYS A 76 13.08 -2.23 18.61
C LYS A 76 14.19 -1.19 18.37
N SER A 77 14.65 -1.05 17.13
CA SER A 77 15.63 -0.02 16.75
C SER A 77 15.36 0.49 15.33
N PHE A 78 15.88 1.68 15.02
CA PHE A 78 15.87 2.22 13.66
C PHE A 78 16.59 1.30 12.67
N PHE A 79 17.69 0.69 13.09
CA PHE A 79 18.40 -0.30 12.29
C PHE A 79 17.50 -1.50 11.91
N THR A 80 16.83 -2.11 12.89
CA THR A 80 15.92 -3.24 12.64
C THR A 80 14.72 -2.83 11.80
N THR A 81 14.19 -1.62 12.01
CA THR A 81 13.08 -1.07 11.24
C THR A 81 13.47 -0.88 9.77
N ARG A 82 14.64 -0.28 9.49
CA ARG A 82 15.18 -0.12 8.13
C ARG A 82 15.43 -1.45 7.45
N HIS A 83 15.98 -2.42 8.18
CA HIS A 83 16.19 -3.76 7.64
C HIS A 83 14.88 -4.45 7.23
N PHE A 84 13.86 -4.42 8.09
CA PHE A 84 12.57 -5.02 7.75
C PHE A 84 11.82 -4.26 6.65
N PHE A 85 11.96 -2.94 6.59
CA PHE A 85 11.43 -2.17 5.47
C PHE A 85 12.08 -2.55 4.15
N SER A 86 13.41 -2.66 4.13
CA SER A 86 14.17 -3.11 2.96
C SER A 86 13.71 -4.49 2.50
N GLU A 87 13.61 -5.46 3.43
CA GLU A 87 13.14 -6.80 3.13
C GLU A 87 11.69 -6.82 2.62
N PHE A 88 10.84 -5.97 3.18
CA PHE A 88 9.46 -5.79 2.73
C PHE A 88 9.41 -5.29 1.28
N VAL A 89 10.20 -4.27 0.93
CA VAL A 89 10.26 -3.76 -0.44
C VAL A 89 10.75 -4.86 -1.38
N ASP A 90 11.87 -5.53 -1.06
CA ASP A 90 12.41 -6.62 -1.88
C ASP A 90 11.38 -7.71 -2.16
N ARG A 91 10.75 -8.23 -1.10
CA ARG A 91 9.73 -9.29 -1.22
C ARG A 91 8.55 -8.84 -2.06
N THR A 92 8.12 -7.60 -1.89
CA THR A 92 6.99 -7.04 -2.65
C THR A 92 7.30 -6.98 -4.13
N LEU A 93 8.51 -6.53 -4.51
CA LEU A 93 8.92 -6.45 -5.92
C LEU A 93 9.11 -7.84 -6.55
N ILE A 94 9.58 -8.82 -5.77
CA ILE A 94 9.73 -10.21 -6.20
C ILE A 94 8.37 -10.88 -6.44
N LEU A 95 7.41 -10.65 -5.54
CA LEU A 95 6.08 -11.27 -5.60
C LEU A 95 5.16 -10.65 -6.65
N ARG A 96 5.47 -9.43 -7.09
CA ARG A 96 4.68 -8.73 -8.11
C ARG A 96 5.00 -9.29 -9.50
N PRO A 97 4.00 -9.71 -10.29
CA PRO A 97 4.21 -10.15 -11.67
C PRO A 97 4.76 -9.02 -12.55
N HIS A 98 5.33 -9.38 -13.69
CA HIS A 98 5.82 -8.43 -14.69
C HIS A 98 4.65 -7.68 -15.34
N LEU A 99 4.24 -6.58 -14.69
CA LEU A 99 3.18 -5.70 -15.13
C LEU A 99 3.70 -4.27 -15.23
N PRO A 100 3.18 -3.48 -16.19
CA PRO A 100 3.46 -2.05 -16.26
C PRO A 100 3.25 -1.40 -14.90
N LEU A 101 4.17 -0.52 -14.55
CA LEU A 101 4.08 0.28 -13.34
C LEU A 101 3.75 1.70 -13.75
N GLN A 102 2.71 2.28 -13.16
CA GLN A 102 2.35 3.67 -13.38
C GLN A 102 3.15 4.56 -12.44
N LYS A 103 3.13 4.25 -11.14
CA LYS A 103 3.78 5.04 -10.09
C LYS A 103 4.64 4.16 -9.20
N PHE A 104 5.86 4.64 -8.92
CA PHE A 104 6.75 4.07 -7.91
C PHE A 104 7.18 5.21 -6.99
N ARG A 105 6.68 5.20 -5.76
CA ARG A 105 7.12 6.09 -4.69
C ARG A 105 7.91 5.30 -3.66
N LEU A 106 9.09 5.78 -3.34
CA LEU A 106 9.95 5.23 -2.29
C LEU A 106 10.38 6.36 -1.37
N GLU A 107 9.93 6.24 -0.13
CA GLU A 107 10.32 7.09 0.98
C GLU A 107 11.14 6.23 1.93
N PHE A 108 12.44 6.49 2.05
CA PHE A 108 13.35 5.64 2.80
C PHE A 108 14.54 6.41 3.36
N ILE A 109 14.87 6.22 4.65
CA ILE A 109 16.08 6.80 5.24
C ILE A 109 17.31 6.09 4.69
N TYR A 110 18.00 6.73 3.75
CA TYR A 110 19.14 6.16 3.05
C TYR A 110 20.39 6.04 3.95
N GLU A 111 21.11 4.93 3.79
CA GLU A 111 22.45 4.70 4.35
C GLU A 111 23.23 3.85 3.34
N ASP A 112 24.55 4.06 3.23
CA ASP A 112 25.42 3.42 2.23
C ASP A 112 25.24 1.89 2.13
N ARG A 113 24.97 1.23 3.27
CA ARG A 113 24.74 -0.21 3.34
C ARG A 113 23.53 -0.72 2.54
N TYR A 114 22.59 0.16 2.21
CA TYR A 114 21.40 -0.15 1.42
C TYR A 114 21.54 0.25 -0.05
N GLY A 115 22.72 0.72 -0.50
CA GLY A 115 22.95 1.15 -1.88
C GLY A 115 22.56 0.08 -2.91
N CYS A 116 22.91 -1.18 -2.68
CA CYS A 116 22.55 -2.29 -3.57
C CYS A 116 21.03 -2.55 -3.64
N HIS A 117 20.32 -2.37 -2.53
CA HIS A 117 18.87 -2.50 -2.48
C HIS A 117 18.20 -1.37 -3.26
N VAL A 118 18.59 -0.13 -3.01
CA VAL A 118 18.04 1.05 -3.71
C VAL A 118 18.29 0.95 -5.21
N ASP A 119 19.50 0.58 -5.64
CA ASP A 119 19.81 0.35 -7.05
C ASP A 119 18.92 -0.73 -7.67
N SER A 120 18.64 -1.81 -6.93
CA SER A 120 17.74 -2.89 -7.37
C SER A 120 16.31 -2.39 -7.54
N TRP A 121 15.81 -1.62 -6.56
CA TRP A 121 14.45 -1.06 -6.56
C TRP A 121 14.24 -0.06 -7.70
N VAL A 122 15.19 0.85 -7.91
CA VAL A 122 15.15 1.82 -9.02
C VAL A 122 15.23 1.09 -10.37
N ARG A 123 16.11 0.09 -10.49
CA ARG A 123 16.21 -0.72 -11.72
C ARG A 123 14.92 -1.50 -11.98
N TYR A 124 14.25 -2.00 -10.94
CA TYR A 124 12.94 -2.63 -11.06
C TYR A 124 11.90 -1.65 -11.63
N ALA A 125 11.82 -0.43 -11.09
CA ALA A 125 10.89 0.58 -11.58
C ALA A 125 11.13 0.93 -13.06
N ILE A 126 12.38 1.14 -13.44
CA ILE A 126 12.78 1.42 -14.84
C ILE A 126 12.42 0.24 -15.76
N ARG A 127 12.73 -0.99 -15.36
CA ARG A 127 12.44 -2.20 -16.15
C ARG A 127 10.94 -2.39 -16.39
N ASN A 128 10.10 -1.98 -15.45
CA ASN A 128 8.64 -2.05 -15.57
C ASN A 128 8.03 -0.77 -16.19
N ARG A 129 8.85 0.08 -16.83
CA ARG A 129 8.43 1.28 -17.58
C ARG A 129 7.60 2.25 -16.72
N VAL A 130 8.08 2.52 -15.51
CA VAL A 130 7.42 3.46 -14.59
C VAL A 130 7.15 4.81 -15.26
N SER A 131 5.95 5.36 -15.07
CA SER A 131 5.59 6.69 -15.60
C SER A 131 5.92 7.82 -14.61
N GLU A 132 5.75 7.55 -13.31
CA GLU A 132 6.06 8.48 -12.22
C GLU A 132 7.00 7.81 -11.21
N LEU A 133 8.21 8.34 -11.08
CA LEU A 133 9.21 7.88 -10.11
C LEU A 133 9.43 8.98 -9.08
N ASP A 134 9.08 8.69 -7.83
CA ASP A 134 9.20 9.59 -6.68
C ASP A 134 10.14 8.95 -5.64
N LEU A 135 11.26 9.61 -5.35
CA LEU A 135 12.31 9.12 -4.46
C LEU A 135 12.57 10.18 -3.39
N ASP A 136 12.28 9.82 -2.14
CA ASP A 136 12.55 10.63 -0.96
C ASP A 136 13.50 9.88 -0.03
N PHE A 137 14.75 10.36 0.02
CA PHE A 137 15.81 9.79 0.84
C PHE A 137 16.16 10.60 2.08
N PHE A 138 15.46 11.73 2.31
CA PHE A 138 15.81 12.73 3.33
C PHE A 138 14.64 13.00 4.28
N ILE A 139 13.92 11.94 4.67
CA ILE A 139 12.84 12.02 5.65
C ILE A 139 13.36 12.72 6.92
N ASP A 140 12.60 13.68 7.42
CA ASP A 140 12.95 14.63 8.50
C ASP A 140 13.85 14.07 9.62
N GLU A 141 14.85 14.88 10.01
CA GLU A 141 15.86 14.56 11.03
C GLU A 141 15.30 14.13 12.40
N SER A 142 14.01 14.33 12.69
CA SER A 142 13.35 13.79 13.89
C SER A 142 13.48 12.27 14.03
N PHE A 143 13.64 11.53 12.93
CA PHE A 143 13.94 10.08 12.95
C PHE A 143 15.43 9.74 13.13
N HIS A 144 16.31 10.75 13.09
CA HIS A 144 17.77 10.61 13.27
C HIS A 144 18.23 10.93 14.72
N ILE A 145 17.33 11.34 15.62
CA ILE A 145 17.69 11.86 16.97
C ILE A 145 18.13 10.77 17.97
N VAL A 146 18.22 9.50 17.59
CA VAL A 146 18.76 8.44 18.49
C VAL A 146 19.95 7.71 17.89
N GLU A 147 20.89 8.44 17.30
CA GLU A 147 22.29 7.99 17.19
C GLU A 147 23.23 9.07 17.71
N SER A 148 22.99 9.58 18.93
CA SER A 148 24.01 10.31 19.69
C SER A 148 24.91 9.35 20.46
N GLU A 149 25.71 8.57 19.75
CA GLU A 149 26.99 8.10 20.28
C GLU A 149 27.94 7.79 19.12
N GLY A 150 28.69 8.82 18.71
CA GLY A 150 29.78 8.69 17.75
C GLY A 150 29.64 9.55 16.49
N ARG A 151 29.51 10.88 16.65
CA ARG A 151 29.98 11.80 15.60
C ARG A 151 31.45 11.48 15.32
N ARG A 152 31.70 10.75 14.24
CA ARG A 152 32.98 10.85 13.54
C ARG A 152 32.72 11.87 12.44
N ASP A 153 33.25 13.07 12.64
CA ASP A 153 33.30 14.09 11.60
C ASP A 153 33.90 13.44 10.34
N TYR A 154 33.15 13.53 9.24
CA TYR A 154 33.58 13.02 7.95
C TYR A 154 34.70 13.94 7.45
N ASP A 155 35.92 13.42 7.34
CA ASP A 155 37.06 14.17 6.81
C ASP A 155 37.16 13.93 5.29
N PHE A 156 37.08 15.01 4.52
CA PHE A 156 37.07 14.97 3.05
C PHE A 156 38.42 14.49 2.50
N PRO A 157 38.46 13.54 1.54
CA PRO A 157 39.70 13.06 0.96
C PRO A 157 40.14 14.00 -0.17
N PHE A 158 40.80 15.10 0.17
CA PHE A 158 41.62 15.86 -0.76
C PHE A 158 43.08 15.77 -0.32
N TYR A 159 43.74 14.66 -0.60
CA TYR A 159 45.20 14.66 -0.75
C TYR A 159 45.60 13.83 -1.96
N CYS A 160 45.86 14.54 -3.05
CA CYS A 160 46.75 14.13 -4.11
C CYS A 160 48.16 14.60 -3.73
N SER A 161 49.10 13.67 -3.60
CA SER A 161 50.55 13.87 -3.82
C SER A 161 51.24 12.52 -3.84
#